data_AF-A0A2N4USN6-F1
#
_entry.id   AF-A0A2N4USN6-F1
#
_cell.length_a   1.000
_cell.length_b   1.000
_cell.length_c   1.000
_cell.angle_alpha   90.00
_cell.angle_beta   90.00
_cell.angle_gamma   90.00
#
_symmetry.space_group_name_H-M   'P 1'
#
loop_
_entity.id
_entity.type
_entity.pdbx_description
1 polymer ?
#
loop_
_entity_poly.entity_id
_entity_poly.type
_entity_poly.pdbx_seq_one_letter_code
_entity_poly.pdbx_strand_id
1 'polypeptide(L)'
;MKKIYLAILAIALFSSHAFADSNIWLNSNNKSITPNTIIKNNQIWLPTNQTQTPNFIIFHQMDQNKITQALTNNQGVVIVKNNQLWINEISTQPPFAILRSGNQIWLQDNHGTVANAIIKQDGTLWLSTNHSTIANAYIEGNNQRQDGFIIAALLLSQQLR
;
A
#
# COMPACT_ATOMS: atom_id res chain seq x y z
N MET A 1 -4.02 1.99 47.12
CA MET A 1 -4.22 1.14 45.91
C MET A 1 -4.59 1.99 44.70
N LYS A 2 -3.63 2.66 44.03
CA LYS A 2 -3.86 3.52 42.84
C LYS A 2 -2.61 3.64 41.95
N LYS A 3 -1.95 2.53 41.59
CA LYS A 3 -0.73 2.59 40.74
C LYS A 3 -0.66 1.55 39.60
N ILE A 4 -1.68 0.73 39.39
CA ILE A 4 -1.63 -0.35 38.39
C ILE A 4 -2.40 0.00 37.09
N TYR A 5 -3.31 0.97 37.11
CA TYR A 5 -4.15 1.29 35.93
C TYR A 5 -3.49 2.18 34.86
N LEU A 6 -2.37 2.84 35.16
CA LEU A 6 -1.70 3.75 34.19
C LEU A 6 -0.76 3.02 33.22
N ALA A 7 -0.23 1.86 33.59
CA ALA A 7 0.71 1.13 32.72
C ALA A 7 0.01 0.44 31.53
N ILE A 8 -1.24 -0.01 31.72
CA ILE A 8 -2.00 -0.70 30.66
C ILE A 8 -2.50 0.29 29.60
N LEU A 9 -2.80 1.54 29.99
CA LEU A 9 -3.25 2.57 29.05
C LEU A 9 -2.12 3.10 28.16
N ALA A 10 -0.86 3.06 28.61
CA ALA A 10 0.30 3.47 27.82
C ALA A 10 0.71 2.43 26.77
N ILE A 11 0.52 1.13 27.03
CA ILE A 11 0.88 0.06 26.08
C ILE A 11 -0.13 -0.02 24.92
N ALA A 12 -1.39 0.34 25.16
CA ALA A 12 -2.41 0.43 24.10
C ALA A 12 -2.23 1.64 23.16
N LEU A 13 -1.36 2.60 23.50
CA LEU A 13 -1.11 3.80 22.68
C LEU A 13 0.07 3.66 21.69
N PHE A 14 0.81 2.55 21.73
CA PHE A 14 1.88 2.29 20.76
C PHE A 14 1.47 1.34 19.61
N SER A 15 0.23 0.84 19.60
CA SER A 15 -0.21 -0.17 18.62
C SER A 15 -0.91 0.38 17.37
N SER A 16 -0.97 1.70 17.16
CA SER A 16 -1.87 2.27 16.13
C SER A 16 -1.24 2.61 14.77
N HIS A 17 -0.05 2.09 14.44
CA HIS A 17 0.66 2.44 13.18
C HIS A 17 1.13 1.21 12.38
N ALA A 18 0.54 0.05 12.61
CA ALA A 18 0.76 -1.10 11.76
C ALA A 18 -0.35 -1.14 10.70
N PHE A 19 0.02 -1.15 9.42
CA PHE A 19 -0.84 -1.63 8.35
C PHE A 19 -1.26 -3.06 8.69
N ALA A 20 -2.50 -3.38 8.38
CA ALA A 20 -2.97 -4.73 8.58
C ALA A 20 -2.26 -5.70 7.63
N ASP A 21 -2.05 -6.91 8.12
CA ASP A 21 -1.52 -7.99 7.31
C ASP A 21 -2.56 -8.39 6.26
N SER A 22 -2.13 -8.48 5.00
CA SER A 22 -3.00 -8.77 3.86
C SER A 22 -2.32 -9.69 2.84
N ASN A 23 -3.08 -10.68 2.40
CA ASN A 23 -2.73 -11.55 1.28
C ASN A 23 -3.30 -10.96 -0.01
N ILE A 24 -2.47 -10.92 -1.04
CA ILE A 24 -2.81 -10.33 -2.32
C ILE A 24 -2.44 -11.31 -3.44
N TRP A 25 -3.34 -11.42 -4.41
CA TRP A 25 -3.16 -12.20 -5.63
C TRP A 25 -3.15 -11.25 -6.81
N LEU A 26 -1.96 -10.86 -7.27
CA LEU A 26 -1.80 -10.11 -8.51
C LEU A 26 -2.26 -10.95 -9.70
N ASN A 27 -2.86 -10.28 -10.69
CA ASN A 27 -3.44 -10.88 -11.89
C ASN A 27 -4.44 -12.02 -11.56
N SER A 28 -5.37 -11.75 -10.64
CA SER A 28 -6.38 -12.70 -10.19
C SER A 28 -7.68 -12.00 -9.84
N ASN A 29 -8.81 -12.67 -10.06
CA ASN A 29 -10.14 -12.23 -9.64
C ASN A 29 -10.55 -12.76 -8.25
N ASN A 30 -9.80 -13.72 -7.70
CA ASN A 30 -10.18 -14.41 -6.49
C ASN A 30 -8.95 -14.86 -5.68
N LYS A 31 -9.24 -15.37 -4.49
CA LYS A 31 -8.28 -16.08 -3.65
C LYS A 31 -7.91 -17.42 -4.26
N SER A 32 -6.63 -17.62 -4.53
CA SER A 32 -6.04 -18.95 -4.71
C SER A 32 -5.40 -19.44 -3.39
N ILE A 33 -4.86 -20.66 -3.37
CA ILE A 33 -4.24 -21.24 -2.16
C ILE A 33 -3.02 -20.42 -1.71
N THR A 34 -2.24 -19.89 -2.66
CA THR A 34 -0.97 -19.20 -2.36
C THR A 34 -1.02 -17.75 -2.86
N PRO A 35 -0.98 -16.74 -1.98
CA PRO A 35 -0.82 -15.36 -2.41
C PRO A 35 0.55 -15.16 -3.07
N ASN A 36 0.62 -14.29 -4.06
CA ASN A 36 1.87 -13.93 -4.72
C ASN A 36 2.39 -12.57 -4.25
N THR A 37 1.61 -11.82 -3.49
CA THR A 37 2.03 -10.61 -2.79
C THR A 37 1.53 -10.62 -1.36
N ILE A 38 2.37 -10.18 -0.43
CA ILE A 38 2.04 -10.12 1.00
C ILE A 38 2.37 -8.73 1.52
N ILE A 39 1.40 -8.11 2.19
CA ILE A 39 1.65 -6.96 3.08
C ILE A 39 1.64 -7.50 4.50
N LYS A 40 2.74 -7.29 5.23
CA LYS A 40 2.86 -7.74 6.62
C LYS A 40 3.81 -6.87 7.40
N ASN A 41 3.44 -6.48 8.63
CA ASN A 41 4.30 -5.67 9.50
C ASN A 41 4.88 -4.42 8.82
N ASN A 42 4.06 -3.67 8.06
CA ASN A 42 4.49 -2.50 7.26
C ASN A 42 5.54 -2.82 6.18
N GLN A 43 5.55 -4.03 5.67
CA GLN A 43 6.45 -4.47 4.62
C GLN A 43 5.65 -5.07 3.46
N ILE A 44 6.17 -4.90 2.26
CA ILE A 44 5.58 -5.47 1.03
C ILE A 44 6.56 -6.48 0.46
N TRP A 45 6.06 -7.68 0.22
CA TRP A 45 6.76 -8.79 -0.40
C TRP A 45 6.07 -9.09 -1.73
N LEU A 46 6.75 -8.78 -2.82
CA LEU A 46 6.30 -8.97 -4.20
C LEU A 46 6.73 -10.35 -4.73
N PRO A 47 6.10 -10.87 -5.80
CA PRO A 47 6.39 -12.21 -6.32
C PRO A 47 7.84 -12.36 -6.81
N THR A 48 8.47 -11.25 -7.19
CA THR A 48 9.84 -11.21 -7.71
C THR A 48 10.89 -11.13 -6.61
N ASN A 49 10.50 -11.18 -5.34
CA ASN A 49 11.46 -11.10 -4.26
C ASN A 49 12.32 -12.37 -4.17
N GLN A 50 13.63 -12.21 -4.32
CA GLN A 50 14.62 -13.28 -4.22
C GLN A 50 15.51 -13.12 -2.98
N THR A 51 15.25 -12.13 -2.14
CA THR A 51 16.08 -11.80 -0.97
C THR A 51 15.32 -12.07 0.33
N GLN A 52 16.04 -11.98 1.45
CA GLN A 52 15.47 -12.00 2.80
C GLN A 52 15.01 -10.62 3.27
N THR A 53 15.09 -9.60 2.42
CA THR A 53 14.65 -8.23 2.72
C THR A 53 13.34 -7.95 2.00
N PRO A 54 12.41 -7.20 2.59
CA PRO A 54 11.17 -6.84 1.91
C PRO A 54 11.46 -5.93 0.72
N ASN A 55 10.61 -6.00 -0.31
CA ASN A 55 10.74 -5.13 -1.49
C ASN A 55 10.46 -3.68 -1.15
N PHE A 56 9.47 -3.43 -0.28
CA PHE A 56 9.13 -2.08 0.17
C PHE A 56 8.85 -2.04 1.67
N ILE A 57 9.17 -0.90 2.29
CA ILE A 57 8.72 -0.52 3.64
C ILE A 57 7.62 0.53 3.52
N ILE A 58 6.63 0.45 4.40
CA ILE A 58 5.48 1.35 4.44
C ILE A 58 5.55 2.27 5.65
N PHE A 59 5.42 3.57 5.44
CA PHE A 59 5.36 4.58 6.49
C PHE A 59 4.03 5.35 6.44
N HIS A 60 3.52 5.75 7.61
CA HIS A 60 2.29 6.57 7.72
C HIS A 60 2.56 8.09 7.63
N GLN A 61 3.83 8.47 7.58
CA GLN A 61 4.28 9.85 7.50
C GLN A 61 5.68 9.91 6.91
N MET A 62 6.05 11.10 6.44
CA MET A 62 7.38 11.36 5.91
C MET A 62 8.37 11.52 7.07
N ASP A 63 9.31 10.58 7.18
CA ASP A 63 10.43 10.61 8.12
C ASP A 63 11.72 10.41 7.31
N GLN A 64 12.41 11.51 7.00
CA GLN A 64 13.54 11.51 6.08
C GLN A 64 14.66 10.55 6.49
N ASN A 65 14.90 10.40 7.79
CA ASN A 65 15.94 9.50 8.30
C ASN A 65 15.58 8.03 8.02
N LYS A 66 14.34 7.63 8.32
CA LYS A 66 13.87 6.26 8.06
C LYS A 66 13.77 5.94 6.57
N ILE A 67 13.32 6.92 5.77
CA ILE A 67 13.24 6.77 4.31
C ILE A 67 14.64 6.58 3.74
N THR A 68 15.58 7.46 4.10
CA THR A 68 16.98 7.38 3.63
C THR A 68 17.60 6.04 4.02
N GLN A 69 17.41 5.59 5.26
CA GLN A 69 17.90 4.30 5.72
C GLN A 69 17.33 3.12 4.92
N ALA A 70 16.03 3.09 4.66
CA ALA A 70 15.40 2.03 3.87
C ALA A 70 15.92 2.01 2.42
N LEU A 71 16.06 3.18 1.79
CA LEU A 71 16.61 3.30 0.44
C LEU A 71 18.08 2.85 0.38
N THR A 72 18.91 3.19 1.38
CA THR A 72 20.29 2.71 1.50
C THR A 72 20.36 1.18 1.67
N ASN A 73 19.35 0.56 2.29
CA ASN A 73 19.23 -0.88 2.42
C ASN A 73 18.68 -1.57 1.14
N ASN A 74 18.62 -0.86 0.00
CA ASN A 74 18.03 -1.32 -1.26
C ASN A 74 16.55 -1.73 -1.14
N GLN A 75 15.82 -1.10 -0.23
CA GLN A 75 14.38 -1.28 -0.08
C GLN A 75 13.65 -0.11 -0.72
N GLY A 76 12.58 -0.36 -1.43
CA GLY A 76 11.65 0.69 -1.82
C GLY A 76 10.91 1.24 -0.60
N VAL A 77 10.34 2.43 -0.74
CA VAL A 77 9.57 3.08 0.31
C VAL A 77 8.22 3.51 -0.23
N VAL A 78 7.16 3.20 0.52
CA VAL A 78 5.81 3.70 0.30
C VAL A 78 5.43 4.55 1.50
N ILE A 79 5.00 5.78 1.28
CA ILE A 79 4.48 6.65 2.34
C ILE A 79 2.99 6.81 2.10
N VAL A 80 2.13 6.52 3.07
CA VAL A 80 0.69 6.72 2.98
C VAL A 80 0.23 7.65 4.10
N LYS A 81 -0.26 8.83 3.73
CA LYS A 81 -0.75 9.83 4.69
C LYS A 81 -2.01 10.49 4.15
N ASN A 82 -3.09 10.52 4.92
CA ASN A 82 -4.33 11.23 4.58
C ASN A 82 -4.86 10.91 3.16
N ASN A 83 -4.95 9.63 2.80
CA ASN A 83 -5.34 9.15 1.46
C ASN A 83 -4.42 9.62 0.31
N GLN A 84 -3.21 10.06 0.61
CA GLN A 84 -2.17 10.40 -0.35
C GLN A 84 -1.04 9.40 -0.22
N LEU A 85 -0.36 9.13 -1.34
CA LEU A 85 0.71 8.15 -1.40
C LEU A 85 1.92 8.68 -2.18
N TRP A 86 3.11 8.42 -1.66
CA TRP A 86 4.39 8.68 -2.30
C TRP A 86 5.20 7.38 -2.41
N ILE A 87 6.04 7.28 -3.44
CA ILE A 87 6.92 6.12 -3.67
C ILE A 87 8.35 6.64 -3.79
N ASN A 88 9.26 6.10 -2.97
CA ASN A 88 10.69 6.42 -2.96
C ASN A 88 11.03 7.92 -2.85
N GLU A 89 10.12 8.74 -2.31
CA GLU A 89 10.29 10.18 -2.21
C GLU A 89 10.84 10.58 -0.84
N ILE A 90 11.81 11.51 -0.83
CA ILE A 90 12.47 12.04 0.38
C ILE A 90 12.07 13.50 0.69
N SER A 91 11.29 14.13 -0.19
CA SER A 91 10.91 15.55 -0.12
C SER A 91 9.39 15.77 -0.11
N THR A 92 8.96 16.99 0.16
CA THR A 92 7.53 17.38 0.22
C THR A 92 6.89 17.57 -1.16
N GLN A 93 7.33 16.83 -2.18
CA GLN A 93 6.69 16.84 -3.48
C GLN A 93 5.20 16.46 -3.36
N PRO A 94 4.35 16.85 -4.32
CA PRO A 94 2.97 16.42 -4.29
C PRO A 94 2.89 14.88 -4.37
N PRO A 95 1.79 14.27 -3.88
CA PRO A 95 1.69 12.83 -3.82
C PRO A 95 1.61 12.20 -5.20
N PHE A 96 2.30 11.08 -5.38
CA PHE A 96 2.22 10.26 -6.58
C PHE A 96 0.79 9.84 -6.90
N ALA A 97 0.04 9.42 -5.88
CA ALA A 97 -1.35 9.00 -6.03
C ALA A 97 -2.23 9.50 -4.88
N ILE A 98 -3.51 9.69 -5.18
CA ILE A 98 -4.55 10.13 -4.24
C ILE A 98 -5.71 9.14 -4.32
N LEU A 99 -6.15 8.68 -3.15
CA LEU A 99 -7.34 7.85 -3.00
C LEU A 99 -8.56 8.72 -2.69
N ARG A 100 -9.52 8.75 -3.61
CA ARG A 100 -10.74 9.55 -3.52
C ARG A 100 -11.93 8.69 -3.05
N SER A 101 -13.11 9.30 -3.02
CA SER A 101 -14.39 8.61 -2.77
C SER A 101 -14.63 7.49 -3.77
N GLY A 102 -15.42 6.48 -3.37
CA GLY A 102 -15.72 5.34 -4.24
C GLY A 102 -14.52 4.45 -4.55
N ASN A 103 -13.49 4.48 -3.70
CA ASN A 103 -12.25 3.70 -3.84
C ASN A 103 -11.50 3.95 -5.15
N GLN A 104 -11.67 5.14 -5.72
CA GLN A 104 -11.00 5.56 -6.94
C GLN A 104 -9.60 6.10 -6.63
N ILE A 105 -8.64 5.71 -7.44
CA ILE A 105 -7.24 6.09 -7.29
C ILE A 105 -6.82 6.90 -8.50
N TRP A 106 -6.22 8.04 -8.20
CA TRP A 106 -5.86 9.05 -9.17
C TRP A 106 -4.38 9.33 -9.04
N LEU A 107 -3.66 9.23 -10.16
CA LEU A 107 -2.30 9.73 -10.25
C LEU A 107 -2.30 11.27 -10.24
N GLN A 108 -1.22 11.86 -9.78
CA GLN A 108 -1.07 13.32 -9.67
C GLN A 108 -1.27 14.05 -11.01
N ASP A 109 -0.78 13.45 -12.09
CA ASP A 109 -0.74 13.95 -13.45
C ASP A 109 -2.02 13.63 -14.26
N ASN A 110 -2.97 12.91 -13.65
CA ASN A 110 -4.22 12.63 -14.31
C ASN A 110 -5.15 13.86 -14.28
N HIS A 111 -5.20 14.55 -15.41
CA HIS A 111 -6.09 15.68 -15.68
C HIS A 111 -7.42 15.27 -16.34
N GLY A 112 -7.68 13.98 -16.51
CA GLY A 112 -8.91 13.45 -17.12
C GLY A 112 -10.07 13.29 -16.14
N THR A 113 -11.14 12.65 -16.61
CA THR A 113 -12.36 12.36 -15.83
C THR A 113 -12.46 10.90 -15.36
N VAL A 114 -11.50 10.07 -15.75
CA VAL A 114 -11.47 8.64 -15.42
C VAL A 114 -10.34 8.39 -14.41
N ALA A 115 -10.66 7.73 -13.31
CA ALA A 115 -9.68 7.31 -12.31
C ALA A 115 -8.69 6.29 -12.91
N ASN A 116 -7.42 6.31 -12.48
CA ASN A 116 -6.40 5.37 -12.96
C ASN A 116 -6.60 3.95 -12.44
N ALA A 117 -7.24 3.81 -11.28
CA ALA A 117 -7.64 2.52 -10.75
C ALA A 117 -8.86 2.62 -9.83
N ILE A 118 -9.49 1.48 -9.57
CA ILE A 118 -10.59 1.34 -8.62
C ILE A 118 -10.49 0.02 -7.84
N ILE A 119 -10.72 0.07 -6.53
CA ILE A 119 -10.90 -1.13 -5.69
C ILE A 119 -12.39 -1.35 -5.50
N LYS A 120 -12.89 -2.47 -6.01
CA LYS A 120 -14.28 -2.89 -5.85
C LYS A 120 -14.49 -3.52 -4.48
N GLN A 121 -15.76 -3.56 -4.05
CA GLN A 121 -16.16 -4.11 -2.75
C GLN A 121 -15.89 -5.61 -2.61
N ASP A 122 -15.78 -6.33 -3.74
CA ASP A 122 -15.39 -7.74 -3.77
C ASP A 122 -13.88 -7.96 -3.57
N GLY A 123 -13.10 -6.90 -3.36
CA GLY A 123 -11.65 -6.95 -3.18
C GLY A 123 -10.86 -6.93 -4.48
N THR A 124 -11.50 -6.88 -5.65
CA THR A 124 -10.78 -6.79 -6.92
C THR A 124 -10.31 -5.37 -7.21
N LEU A 125 -9.04 -5.24 -7.60
CA LEU A 125 -8.40 -4.02 -8.05
C LEU A 125 -8.31 -4.02 -9.59
N TRP A 126 -8.81 -2.94 -10.19
CA TRP A 126 -8.82 -2.76 -11.64
C TRP A 126 -8.11 -1.46 -12.00
N LEU A 127 -7.06 -1.53 -12.81
CA LEU A 127 -6.46 -0.37 -13.47
C LEU A 127 -7.32 0.02 -14.68
N SER A 128 -7.41 1.31 -14.99
CA SER A 128 -8.21 1.81 -16.14
C SER A 128 -7.68 1.34 -17.49
N THR A 129 -6.40 0.97 -17.55
CA THR A 129 -5.72 0.42 -18.73
C THR A 129 -5.91 -1.09 -18.88
N ASN A 130 -6.57 -1.75 -17.92
CA ASN A 130 -6.81 -3.18 -17.99
C ASN A 130 -8.05 -3.48 -18.85
N HIS A 131 -7.84 -4.16 -19.98
CA HIS A 131 -8.88 -4.62 -20.89
C HIS A 131 -9.15 -6.14 -20.80
N SER A 132 -8.59 -6.81 -19.80
CA SER A 132 -8.76 -8.25 -19.54
C SER A 132 -10.05 -8.54 -18.76
N THR A 133 -10.43 -9.81 -18.70
CA THR A 133 -11.43 -10.34 -17.75
C THR A 133 -10.84 -10.67 -16.38
N ILE A 134 -9.52 -10.54 -16.22
CA ILE A 134 -8.78 -10.79 -14.98
C ILE A 134 -8.37 -9.46 -14.35
N ALA A 135 -8.74 -9.26 -13.09
CA ALA A 135 -8.38 -8.09 -12.30
C ALA A 135 -6.86 -8.01 -12.10
N ASN A 136 -6.35 -6.79 -11.90
CA ASN A 136 -4.93 -6.57 -11.66
C ASN A 136 -4.48 -7.12 -10.30
N ALA A 137 -5.39 -7.15 -9.33
CA ALA A 137 -5.20 -7.88 -8.09
C ALA A 137 -6.54 -8.28 -7.45
N TYR A 138 -6.53 -9.34 -6.67
CA TYR A 138 -7.52 -9.61 -5.64
C TYR A 138 -6.87 -9.40 -4.27
N ILE A 139 -7.50 -8.58 -3.43
CA ILE A 139 -7.02 -8.27 -2.08
C ILE A 139 -7.98 -8.89 -1.06
N GLU A 140 -7.45 -9.71 -0.16
CA GLU A 140 -8.23 -10.31 0.92
C GLU A 140 -8.34 -9.37 2.14
N GLY A 141 -9.41 -9.56 2.91
CA GLY A 141 -9.55 -8.98 4.24
C GLY A 141 -10.24 -7.62 4.26
N ASN A 142 -10.22 -6.97 5.43
CA ASN A 142 -11.00 -5.75 5.67
C ASN A 142 -10.27 -4.46 5.26
N ASN A 143 -9.01 -4.56 4.83
CA ASN A 143 -8.15 -3.40 4.49
C ASN A 143 -7.94 -3.23 2.98
N GLN A 144 -8.76 -3.92 2.18
CA GLN A 144 -8.79 -3.86 0.70
C GLN A 144 -8.63 -2.44 0.14
N ARG A 145 -9.28 -1.45 0.75
CA ARG A 145 -9.21 -0.06 0.33
C ARG A 145 -7.80 0.51 0.42
N GLN A 146 -7.11 0.31 1.54
CA GLN A 146 -5.77 0.85 1.77
C GLN A 146 -4.71 0.03 1.03
N ASP A 147 -4.81 -1.30 1.09
CA ASP A 147 -3.85 -2.20 0.46
C ASP A 147 -3.97 -2.13 -1.06
N GLY A 148 -5.18 -2.12 -1.60
CA GLY A 148 -5.39 -1.90 -3.02
C GLY A 148 -4.92 -0.52 -3.47
N PHE A 149 -4.98 0.51 -2.61
CA PHE A 149 -4.38 1.82 -2.92
C PHE A 149 -2.86 1.74 -3.07
N ILE A 150 -2.20 1.04 -2.15
CA ILE A 150 -0.75 0.80 -2.21
C ILE A 150 -0.38 -0.01 -3.45
N ILE A 151 -1.07 -1.13 -3.69
CA ILE A 151 -0.78 -2.03 -4.81
C ILE A 151 -1.04 -1.35 -6.15
N ALA A 152 -2.13 -0.59 -6.29
CA ALA A 152 -2.38 0.18 -7.50
C ALA A 152 -1.26 1.18 -7.79
N ALA A 153 -0.83 1.93 -6.77
CA ALA A 153 0.24 2.90 -6.94
C ALA A 153 1.55 2.22 -7.36
N LEU A 154 1.90 1.08 -6.75
CA LEU A 154 3.08 0.31 -7.14
C LEU A 154 2.99 -0.18 -8.59
N LEU A 155 1.86 -0.76 -9.00
CA LEU A 155 1.66 -1.23 -10.38
C LEU A 155 1.73 -0.08 -11.39
N LEU A 156 1.08 1.04 -11.11
CA LEU A 156 1.09 2.22 -11.97
C LEU A 156 2.49 2.83 -12.07
N SER A 157 3.26 2.85 -10.97
CA SER A 157 4.64 3.38 -10.97
C SER A 157 5.60 2.59 -11.87
N GLN A 158 5.29 1.32 -12.14
CA GLN A 158 6.09 0.48 -13.03
C GLN A 158 5.76 0.73 -14.51
N GLN A 159 4.54 1.21 -14.81
CA GLN A 159 4.09 1.50 -16.18
C GLN A 159 4.61 2.84 -16.72
N LEU A 160 5.02 3.74 -15.83
CA LEU A 160 5.53 5.08 -16.17
C LEU A 160 7.05 5.12 -16.40
N ARG A 161 7.72 3.96 -16.37
CA ARG A 161 9.17 3.83 -16.56
C ARG A 161 9.53 3.41 -17.98
#